data_AF-A0A517T1Y6-F1
#
_entry.id   AF-A0A517T1Y6-F1
#
_cell.length_a   1.000
_cell.length_b   1.000
_cell.length_c   1.000
_cell.angle_alpha   90.00
_cell.angle_beta   90.00
_cell.angle_gamma   90.00
#
_symmetry.space_group_name_H-M   'P 1'
#
loop_
_entity.id
_entity.type
_entity.pdbx_description
1 polymer ?
#
loop_
_entity_poly.entity_id
_entity_poly.type
_entity_poly.pdbx_seq_one_letter_code
_entity_poly.pdbx_strand_id
1 'polypeptide(L)'
;MFVVSEFDIDFRVLVHTPNLGSLISDVILRDNQSMSTKQKIVKKKVKRQSGCPPLRFDDHPESHAEIVRHYKKFFQAGADSESQHYAELGSFDEALADAAYAKAADGKRHPHQYRLQRANLQKVHQRLKQYDLESCETFHELFVMVHEAIASISGIGELMVYDTAHRLGAYLQLKPEYVYLHAGVRVGATALGYKPSTKWIEPTSLPKPFQKLTAGEMEDCLCIYKHALHAIADQ
;
A
#
# COMPACT_ATOMS: atom_id res chain seq x y z
N MET A 1 30.02 -29.75 -41.15
CA MET A 1 28.78 -30.50 -40.86
C MET A 1 27.69 -29.47 -40.66
N PHE A 2 26.55 -29.60 -41.34
CA PHE A 2 25.37 -28.74 -41.13
C PHE A 2 24.66 -29.14 -39.81
N VAL A 3 23.70 -28.42 -39.22
CA VAL A 3 22.80 -27.35 -39.71
C VAL A 3 22.62 -26.27 -38.61
N VAL A 4 22.13 -25.08 -38.99
CA VAL A 4 21.65 -24.01 -38.09
C VAL A 4 20.26 -24.30 -37.51
N SER A 5 19.88 -23.57 -36.46
CA SER A 5 18.47 -23.16 -36.24
C SER A 5 18.41 -21.88 -35.39
N GLU A 6 18.14 -20.75 -36.03
CA GLU A 6 17.75 -19.50 -35.36
C GLU A 6 16.25 -19.53 -35.01
N PHE A 7 15.82 -18.67 -34.09
CA PHE A 7 14.40 -18.43 -33.78
C PHE A 7 14.12 -16.93 -33.71
N ASP A 8 14.02 -16.29 -34.88
CA ASP A 8 13.35 -15.00 -35.03
C ASP A 8 11.83 -15.21 -35.06
N ILE A 9 11.08 -14.29 -34.43
CA ILE A 9 9.63 -14.17 -34.59
C ILE A 9 9.31 -12.69 -34.86
N ASP A 10 9.28 -12.32 -36.14
CA ASP A 10 8.82 -11.00 -36.63
C ASP A 10 7.28 -10.93 -36.58
N PHE A 11 6.73 -10.00 -35.78
CA PHE A 11 5.28 -9.85 -35.60
C PHE A 11 4.73 -8.58 -36.26
N ARG A 12 4.86 -8.51 -37.59
CA ARG A 12 4.21 -7.49 -38.42
C ARG A 12 2.75 -7.83 -38.71
N VAL A 13 1.82 -7.04 -38.17
CA VAL A 13 0.42 -6.98 -38.63
C VAL A 13 0.10 -5.55 -39.07
N LEU A 14 -0.36 -5.39 -40.31
CA LEU A 14 -0.63 -4.08 -40.92
C LEU A 14 -2.13 -3.92 -41.23
N VAL A 15 -2.72 -2.85 -40.71
CA VAL A 15 -3.98 -2.17 -41.08
C VAL A 15 -5.16 -2.98 -41.69
N HIS A 16 -6.33 -2.86 -41.05
CA HIS A 16 -7.56 -2.53 -41.79
C HIS A 16 -8.55 -1.72 -40.94
N THR A 17 -9.13 -0.69 -41.54
CA THR A 17 -10.19 0.15 -40.95
C THR A 17 -11.42 0.18 -41.86
N PRO A 18 -12.61 -0.17 -41.37
CA PRO A 18 -13.87 0.20 -42.02
C PRO A 18 -14.48 1.44 -41.37
N ASN A 19 -14.66 2.51 -42.14
CA ASN A 19 -15.50 3.65 -41.77
C ASN A 19 -16.90 3.42 -42.37
N LEU A 20 -17.93 3.37 -41.52
CA LEU A 20 -19.34 3.37 -41.90
C LEU A 20 -20.13 4.00 -40.75
N GLY A 21 -21.20 4.77 -41.01
CA GLY A 21 -21.83 5.53 -39.92
C GLY A 21 -23.26 5.99 -40.11
N SER A 22 -23.71 6.75 -39.11
CA SER A 22 -25.00 7.47 -38.97
C SER A 22 -26.26 6.64 -38.65
N LEU A 23 -27.18 7.29 -37.91
CA LEU A 23 -28.61 6.91 -37.68
C LEU A 23 -28.80 5.64 -36.81
N ILE A 24 -29.78 5.47 -35.90
CA ILE A 24 -31.03 6.15 -35.47
C ILE A 24 -31.11 5.99 -33.92
N SER A 25 -31.57 6.87 -33.02
CA SER A 25 -31.97 8.31 -33.03
C SER A 25 -32.07 8.82 -31.58
N ASP A 26 -31.94 10.13 -31.34
CA ASP A 26 -32.22 10.77 -30.04
C ASP A 26 -33.71 10.70 -29.64
N VAL A 27 -34.01 10.37 -28.38
CA VAL A 27 -35.37 10.28 -27.83
C VAL A 27 -35.41 10.79 -26.38
N ILE A 28 -36.44 11.58 -26.05
CA ILE A 28 -36.75 12.22 -24.75
C ILE A 28 -35.78 13.35 -24.34
N LEU A 29 -36.14 14.56 -24.78
CA LEU A 29 -35.86 15.79 -24.04
C LEU A 29 -37.03 16.08 -23.08
N ARG A 30 -36.70 16.42 -21.83
CA ARG A 30 -37.50 17.22 -20.88
C ARG A 30 -38.93 16.71 -20.57
N ASP A 31 -39.10 16.19 -19.34
CA ASP A 31 -39.99 16.90 -18.41
C ASP A 31 -39.70 16.57 -16.93
N ASN A 32 -39.72 17.61 -16.10
CA ASN A 32 -40.03 17.62 -14.65
C ASN A 32 -39.61 18.96 -14.02
N GLN A 33 -40.59 19.81 -13.71
CA GLN A 33 -40.44 20.85 -12.69
C GLN A 33 -40.97 20.34 -11.35
N SER A 34 -40.42 20.88 -10.26
CA SER A 34 -40.96 20.81 -8.89
C SER A 34 -41.09 19.41 -8.25
N MET A 35 -40.25 19.15 -7.24
CA MET A 35 -40.76 19.11 -5.87
C MET A 35 -39.65 19.40 -4.85
N SER A 36 -40.03 19.91 -3.68
CA SER A 36 -39.10 20.45 -2.69
C SER A 36 -38.98 19.59 -1.43
N THR A 37 -37.81 18.98 -1.21
CA THR A 37 -37.40 18.55 0.14
C THR A 37 -35.89 18.71 0.35
N LYS A 38 -35.47 19.78 1.05
CA LYS A 38 -34.07 19.97 1.47
C LYS A 38 -33.71 19.05 2.65
N GLN A 39 -33.51 17.75 2.38
CA GLN A 39 -32.92 16.85 3.37
C GLN A 39 -31.47 17.26 3.63
N LYS A 40 -31.23 17.92 4.78
CA LYS A 40 -29.89 18.20 5.28
C LYS A 40 -29.22 16.88 5.69
N ILE A 41 -28.52 16.24 4.75
CA ILE A 41 -27.56 15.17 5.08
C ILE A 41 -26.46 15.81 5.94
N VAL A 42 -26.56 15.63 7.26
CA VAL A 42 -25.53 16.03 8.20
C VAL A 42 -24.34 15.10 7.97
N LYS A 43 -23.40 15.53 7.10
CA LYS A 43 -22.10 14.88 6.90
C LYS A 43 -21.31 14.97 8.20
N LYS A 44 -21.58 14.05 9.13
CA LYS A 44 -20.89 13.91 10.41
C LYS A 44 -19.42 13.69 10.11
N LYS A 45 -18.60 14.72 10.36
CA LYS A 45 -17.21 14.80 9.89
C LYS A 45 -16.35 13.80 10.65
N VAL A 46 -16.34 12.54 10.19
CA VAL A 46 -15.41 11.50 10.66
C VAL A 46 -14.01 12.08 10.53
N LYS A 47 -13.35 12.23 11.68
CA LYS A 47 -12.05 12.87 11.77
C LYS A 47 -11.01 11.86 11.28
N ARG A 48 -10.74 11.84 9.97
CA ARG A 48 -9.72 10.99 9.33
C ARG A 48 -8.44 11.05 10.17
N GLN A 49 -8.09 9.94 10.81
CA GLN A 49 -6.79 9.72 11.43
C GLN A 49 -5.89 9.15 10.35
N SER A 50 -5.14 10.01 9.67
CA SER A 50 -4.03 9.58 8.83
C SER A 50 -2.81 9.30 9.72
N GLY A 51 -2.13 8.18 9.47
CA GLY A 51 -1.08 7.65 10.34
C GLY A 51 -1.60 7.04 11.65
N CYS A 52 -0.90 6.00 12.12
CA CYS A 52 -1.19 5.31 13.37
C CYS A 52 -1.14 6.27 14.56
N PRO A 53 -2.26 6.52 15.26
CA PRO A 53 -2.22 7.14 16.57
C PRO A 53 -1.57 6.17 17.58
N PRO A 54 -0.97 6.65 18.68
CA PRO A 54 -0.77 5.77 19.83
C PRO A 54 -2.13 5.21 20.28
N LEU A 55 -2.17 3.91 20.59
CA LEU A 55 -3.34 3.29 21.22
C LEU A 55 -3.69 4.06 22.50
N ARG A 56 -4.99 4.16 22.80
CA ARG A 56 -5.43 4.77 24.05
C ARG A 56 -5.16 3.83 25.20
N PHE A 57 -4.90 4.40 26.38
CA PHE A 57 -4.56 3.66 27.58
C PHE A 57 -5.70 2.75 28.08
N ASP A 58 -6.92 2.95 27.57
CA ASP A 58 -8.11 2.17 27.89
C ASP A 58 -8.39 1.04 26.86
N ASP A 59 -7.70 1.05 25.70
CA ASP A 59 -7.82 0.05 24.63
C ASP A 59 -6.64 -0.94 24.70
N HIS A 60 -6.51 -1.68 25.81
CA HIS A 60 -5.57 -2.80 25.97
C HIS A 60 -6.26 -4.12 25.56
N PRO A 61 -6.09 -4.62 24.32
CA PRO A 61 -6.69 -5.89 23.90
C PRO A 61 -6.02 -7.07 24.62
N GLU A 62 -6.81 -7.92 25.26
CA GLU A 62 -6.31 -9.05 26.07
C GLU A 62 -5.97 -10.28 25.22
N SER A 63 -6.18 -10.23 23.90
CA SER A 63 -5.80 -11.32 23.00
C SER A 63 -5.59 -10.89 21.55
N HIS A 64 -4.92 -11.74 20.78
CA HIS A 64 -4.78 -11.63 19.32
C HIS A 64 -6.12 -11.46 18.58
N ALA A 65 -7.22 -12.03 19.09
CA ALA A 65 -8.53 -11.86 18.48
C ALA A 65 -9.09 -10.44 18.67
N GLU A 66 -8.75 -9.79 19.79
CA GLU A 66 -9.18 -8.43 20.08
C GLU A 66 -8.32 -7.39 19.34
N ILE A 67 -7.01 -7.64 19.18
CA ILE A 67 -6.12 -6.86 18.30
C ILE A 67 -6.71 -6.78 16.88
N VAL A 68 -7.02 -7.93 16.28
CA VAL A 68 -7.56 -8.01 14.91
C VAL A 68 -8.95 -7.36 14.82
N ARG A 69 -9.79 -7.51 15.85
CA ARG A 69 -11.11 -6.85 15.95
C ARG A 69 -10.97 -5.32 16.04
N HIS A 70 -10.03 -4.82 16.82
CA HIS A 70 -9.75 -3.39 16.98
C HIS A 70 -9.17 -2.81 15.68
N TYR A 71 -8.25 -3.53 15.02
CA TYR A 71 -7.66 -3.11 13.74
C TYR A 71 -8.72 -2.91 12.65
N LYS A 72 -9.59 -3.90 12.41
CA LYS A 72 -10.67 -3.77 11.42
C LYS A 72 -11.67 -2.67 11.74
N LYS A 73 -11.89 -2.37 13.01
CA LYS A 73 -12.81 -1.32 13.47
C LYS A 73 -12.27 0.10 13.29
N PHE A 74 -10.94 0.30 13.38
CA PHE A 74 -10.36 1.64 13.52
C PHE A 74 -9.27 2.00 12.50
N PHE A 75 -8.55 1.04 11.91
CA PHE A 75 -7.37 1.31 11.07
C PHE A 75 -7.53 0.79 9.63
N GLN A 76 -8.16 -0.37 9.41
CA GLN A 76 -8.35 -0.98 8.09
C GLN A 76 -8.86 0.00 7.03
N ALA A 77 -9.98 0.69 7.28
CA ALA A 77 -10.53 1.68 6.32
C ALA A 77 -9.61 2.90 6.04
N GLY A 78 -8.60 3.13 6.88
CA GLY A 78 -7.54 4.11 6.66
C GLY A 78 -6.46 3.58 5.72
N ALA A 79 -5.98 2.35 5.94
CA ALA A 79 -5.04 1.65 5.07
C ALA A 79 -5.64 1.38 3.68
N ASP A 80 -6.93 1.01 3.62
CA ASP A 80 -7.69 0.90 2.37
C ASP A 80 -7.73 2.25 1.63
N SER A 81 -8.00 3.35 2.34
CA SER A 81 -8.03 4.71 1.76
C SER A 81 -6.67 5.19 1.27
N GLU A 82 -5.57 4.79 1.90
CA GLU A 82 -4.22 5.08 1.45
C GLU A 82 -3.86 4.26 0.20
N SER A 83 -4.17 2.96 0.23
CA SER A 83 -3.92 2.06 -0.91
C SER A 83 -4.74 2.47 -2.14
N GLN A 84 -6.03 2.77 -1.96
CA GLN A 84 -6.91 3.26 -3.04
C GLN A 84 -6.39 4.57 -3.65
N HIS A 85 -5.91 5.52 -2.83
CA HIS A 85 -5.35 6.78 -3.33
C HIS A 85 -4.19 6.54 -4.31
N TYR A 86 -3.28 5.61 -4.00
CA TYR A 86 -2.15 5.28 -4.88
C TYR A 86 -2.58 4.49 -6.12
N ALA A 87 -3.58 3.62 -5.99
CA ALA A 87 -4.18 2.89 -7.13
C ALA A 87 -4.96 3.79 -8.11
N GLU A 88 -5.36 4.99 -7.69
CA GLU A 88 -6.14 5.96 -8.49
C GLU A 88 -5.30 7.11 -9.09
N LEU A 89 -3.95 7.06 -8.98
CA LEU A 89 -3.07 8.06 -9.60
C LEU A 89 -3.02 7.93 -11.12
N GLY A 90 -2.77 9.05 -11.82
CA GLY A 90 -2.94 9.14 -13.27
C GLY A 90 -1.78 8.59 -14.10
N SER A 91 -0.65 8.26 -13.48
CA SER A 91 0.52 7.67 -14.14
C SER A 91 1.50 7.05 -13.13
N PHE A 92 2.36 6.15 -13.59
CA PHE A 92 3.42 5.58 -12.75
C PHE A 92 4.41 6.65 -12.29
N ASP A 93 4.71 7.65 -13.12
CA ASP A 93 5.63 8.74 -12.77
C ASP A 93 5.05 9.63 -11.63
N GLU A 94 3.72 9.76 -11.56
CA GLU A 94 3.02 10.38 -10.43
C GLU A 94 3.04 9.50 -9.18
N ALA A 95 2.79 8.19 -9.31
CA ALA A 95 2.85 7.24 -8.20
C ALA A 95 4.28 7.14 -7.60
N LEU A 96 5.30 7.12 -8.44
CA LEU A 96 6.71 7.13 -8.05
C LEU A 96 7.10 8.46 -7.39
N ALA A 97 6.62 9.60 -7.90
CA ALA A 97 6.81 10.88 -7.24
C ALA A 97 6.19 10.88 -5.83
N ASP A 98 4.93 10.48 -5.69
CA ASP A 98 4.21 10.58 -4.43
C ASP A 98 4.69 9.55 -3.41
N ALA A 99 5.01 8.32 -3.83
CA ALA A 99 5.59 7.30 -2.96
C ALA A 99 7.01 7.68 -2.49
N ALA A 100 7.80 8.34 -3.33
CA ALA A 100 9.15 8.80 -2.99
C ALA A 100 9.17 10.01 -2.05
N TYR A 101 8.22 10.93 -2.22
CA TYR A 101 8.00 12.06 -1.29
C TYR A 101 7.12 11.68 -0.08
N ALA A 102 6.58 10.46 -0.07
CA ALA A 102 5.62 9.91 0.87
C ALA A 102 4.40 10.82 1.08
N LYS A 103 3.75 11.23 -0.03
CA LYS A 103 2.56 12.10 0.00
C LYS A 103 1.27 11.32 0.26
N ALA A 104 0.36 11.94 1.01
CA ALA A 104 -1.00 11.47 1.22
C ALA A 104 -2.00 12.25 0.35
N ALA A 105 -3.24 11.75 0.27
CA ALA A 105 -4.34 12.32 -0.53
C ALA A 105 -4.77 13.76 -0.17
N ASP A 106 -4.15 14.40 0.83
CA ASP A 106 -4.34 15.82 1.17
C ASP A 106 -3.11 16.70 0.82
N GLY A 107 -2.19 16.17 0.01
CA GLY A 107 -0.97 16.82 -0.47
C GLY A 107 0.15 16.95 0.58
N LYS A 108 -0.10 16.57 1.84
CA LYS A 108 0.94 16.54 2.89
C LYS A 108 1.68 15.21 2.85
N ARG A 109 2.74 15.10 3.64
CA ARG A 109 3.42 13.82 3.89
C ARG A 109 2.62 12.97 4.88
N HIS A 110 2.73 11.63 4.86
CA HIS A 110 2.15 10.84 5.97
C HIS A 110 2.90 11.14 7.30
N PRO A 111 2.22 11.09 8.46
CA PRO A 111 2.82 11.56 9.71
C PRO A 111 4.07 10.82 10.15
N HIS A 112 4.19 9.52 9.82
CA HIS A 112 5.33 8.70 10.22
C HIS A 112 6.65 9.16 9.58
N GLN A 113 6.61 9.78 8.39
CA GLN A 113 7.83 10.27 7.74
C GLN A 113 8.03 11.79 7.86
N TYR A 114 7.27 12.52 8.69
CA TYR A 114 7.47 13.97 8.91
C TYR A 114 8.92 14.33 9.34
N ARG A 115 9.63 13.42 10.01
CA ARG A 115 11.02 13.61 10.43
C ARG A 115 12.04 13.45 9.29
N LEU A 116 11.66 12.92 8.12
CA LEU A 116 12.58 12.77 6.99
C LEU A 116 12.91 14.14 6.35
N GLN A 117 14.21 14.37 6.11
CA GLN A 117 14.68 15.60 5.47
C GLN A 117 14.27 15.63 3.99
N ARG A 118 13.85 16.79 3.48
CA ARG A 118 13.43 16.95 2.06
C ARG A 118 14.52 16.50 1.09
N ALA A 119 15.79 16.81 1.38
CA ALA A 119 16.95 16.39 0.58
C ALA A 119 17.11 14.87 0.48
N ASN A 120 16.66 14.09 1.48
CA ASN A 120 16.69 12.63 1.41
C ASN A 120 15.55 12.08 0.56
N LEU A 121 14.35 12.65 0.64
CA LEU A 121 13.23 12.27 -0.24
C LEU A 121 13.52 12.60 -1.72
N GLN A 122 14.23 13.70 -1.98
CA GLN A 122 14.73 14.00 -3.33
C GLN A 122 15.73 12.94 -3.82
N LYS A 123 16.58 12.38 -2.95
CA LYS A 123 17.46 11.24 -3.31
C LYS A 123 16.68 9.95 -3.52
N VAL A 124 15.67 9.65 -2.70
CA VAL A 124 14.75 8.52 -2.88
C VAL A 124 14.13 8.57 -4.27
N HIS A 125 13.53 9.71 -4.64
CA HIS A 125 12.93 9.93 -5.95
C HIS A 125 13.95 9.74 -7.10
N GLN A 126 15.12 10.38 -6.98
CA GLN A 126 16.18 10.29 -7.99
C GLN A 126 16.74 8.87 -8.15
N ARG A 127 16.77 8.05 -7.08
CA ARG A 127 17.21 6.65 -7.13
C ARG A 127 16.16 5.73 -7.76
N LEU A 128 14.89 5.87 -7.39
CA LEU A 128 13.82 5.02 -7.91
C LEU A 128 13.65 5.17 -9.43
N LYS A 129 13.83 6.39 -9.98
CA LYS A 129 13.87 6.62 -11.44
C LYS A 129 15.05 5.98 -12.19
N GLN A 130 15.92 5.23 -11.52
CA GLN A 130 17.02 4.47 -12.14
C GLN A 130 16.74 2.96 -12.24
N TYR A 131 15.59 2.51 -11.72
CA TYR A 131 15.16 1.12 -11.71
C TYR A 131 13.91 0.97 -12.57
N ASP A 132 13.82 -0.11 -13.34
CA ASP A 132 12.57 -0.50 -13.99
C ASP A 132 11.69 -1.20 -12.94
N LEU A 133 10.79 -0.44 -12.35
CA LEU A 133 9.88 -0.92 -11.30
C LEU A 133 8.50 -1.30 -11.86
N GLU A 134 8.20 -0.94 -13.11
CA GLU A 134 6.92 -1.26 -13.76
C GLU A 134 6.86 -2.71 -14.26
N SER A 135 8.01 -3.37 -14.44
CA SER A 135 8.11 -4.78 -14.84
C SER A 135 8.13 -5.80 -13.68
N CYS A 136 7.84 -5.39 -12.45
CA CYS A 136 7.68 -6.33 -11.32
C CYS A 136 6.44 -7.21 -11.52
N GLU A 137 6.56 -8.53 -11.42
CA GLU A 137 5.40 -9.45 -11.45
C GLU A 137 4.88 -9.77 -10.02
N THR A 138 5.73 -9.58 -9.01
CA THR A 138 5.43 -9.82 -7.59
C THR A 138 5.71 -8.60 -6.72
N PHE A 139 5.06 -8.53 -5.55
CA PHE A 139 5.38 -7.52 -4.55
C PHE A 139 6.77 -7.77 -3.94
N HIS A 140 7.22 -9.03 -3.88
CA HIS A 140 8.57 -9.37 -3.42
C HIS A 140 9.67 -8.73 -4.27
N GLU A 141 9.58 -8.83 -5.60
CA GLU A 141 10.54 -8.20 -6.53
C GLU A 141 10.54 -6.67 -6.37
N LEU A 142 9.36 -6.06 -6.32
CA LEU A 142 9.20 -4.63 -6.07
C LEU A 142 9.83 -4.20 -4.76
N PHE A 143 9.59 -4.94 -3.67
CA PHE A 143 10.19 -4.66 -2.36
C PHE A 143 11.73 -4.78 -2.38
N VAL A 144 12.28 -5.78 -3.08
CA VAL A 144 13.73 -5.97 -3.22
C VAL A 144 14.35 -4.82 -4.03
N MET A 145 13.79 -4.44 -5.19
CA MET A 145 14.33 -3.36 -6.00
C MET A 145 14.20 -1.98 -5.33
N VAL A 146 13.09 -1.70 -4.65
CA VAL A 146 12.94 -0.49 -3.81
C VAL A 146 13.97 -0.49 -2.68
N HIS A 147 14.21 -1.63 -2.02
CA HIS A 147 15.24 -1.76 -0.98
C HIS A 147 16.64 -1.45 -1.52
N GLU A 148 17.05 -2.06 -2.63
CA GLU A 148 18.37 -1.80 -3.25
C GLU A 148 18.54 -0.32 -3.63
N ALA A 149 17.52 0.28 -4.26
CA ALA A 149 17.55 1.66 -4.71
C ALA A 149 17.77 2.66 -3.55
N ILE A 150 17.09 2.46 -2.40
CA ILE A 150 16.95 3.52 -1.38
C ILE A 150 17.44 3.18 0.04
N ALA A 151 17.62 1.90 0.41
CA ALA A 151 18.04 1.54 1.77
C ALA A 151 19.47 2.02 2.11
N SER A 152 20.30 2.28 1.10
CA SER A 152 21.64 2.86 1.23
C SER A 152 21.66 4.37 1.53
N ILE A 153 20.51 5.06 1.49
CA ILE A 153 20.43 6.51 1.71
C ILE A 153 20.42 6.82 3.21
N SER A 154 21.49 7.41 3.73
CA SER A 154 21.59 7.82 5.14
C SER A 154 20.39 8.64 5.61
N GLY A 155 19.68 8.14 6.63
CA GLY A 155 18.46 8.75 7.18
C GLY A 155 17.16 8.24 6.55
N ILE A 156 17.22 7.33 5.58
CA ILE A 156 16.12 6.43 5.20
C ILE A 156 16.26 5.14 6.04
N GLY A 157 15.15 4.51 6.40
CA GLY A 157 15.13 3.28 7.21
C GLY A 157 14.07 2.29 6.71
N GLU A 158 14.09 1.07 7.25
CA GLU A 158 13.27 -0.06 6.77
C GLU A 158 11.78 0.28 6.59
N LEU A 159 11.20 1.16 7.45
CA LEU A 159 9.81 1.62 7.31
C LEU A 159 9.58 2.33 5.97
N MET A 160 10.44 3.29 5.60
CA MET A 160 10.29 4.05 4.34
C MET A 160 10.50 3.15 3.11
N VAL A 161 11.34 2.12 3.21
CA VAL A 161 11.52 1.11 2.15
C VAL A 161 10.22 0.33 1.93
N TYR A 162 9.66 -0.24 3.00
CA TYR A 162 8.41 -0.98 2.93
C TYR A 162 7.23 -0.09 2.47
N ASP A 163 7.09 1.09 3.08
CA ASP A 163 6.10 2.12 2.72
C ASP A 163 6.10 2.47 1.23
N THR A 164 7.28 2.72 0.65
CA THR A 164 7.41 3.06 -0.77
C THR A 164 7.05 1.86 -1.64
N ALA A 165 7.48 0.65 -1.27
CA ALA A 165 7.07 -0.57 -1.98
C ALA A 165 5.55 -0.79 -1.90
N HIS A 166 4.92 -0.62 -0.73
CA HIS A 166 3.47 -0.75 -0.52
C HIS A 166 2.66 0.23 -1.38
N ARG A 167 3.12 1.48 -1.47
CA ARG A 167 2.47 2.54 -2.27
C ARG A 167 2.64 2.34 -3.77
N LEU A 168 3.82 1.92 -4.23
CA LEU A 168 4.03 1.53 -5.64
C LEU A 168 3.25 0.25 -5.98
N GLY A 169 3.20 -0.72 -5.08
CA GLY A 169 2.45 -1.97 -5.25
C GLY A 169 0.95 -1.72 -5.36
N ALA A 170 0.40 -0.75 -4.63
CA ALA A 170 -0.99 -0.34 -4.78
C ALA A 170 -1.31 0.19 -6.19
N TYR A 171 -0.41 0.96 -6.82
CA TYR A 171 -0.54 1.39 -8.22
C TYR A 171 -0.39 0.21 -9.21
N LEU A 172 0.64 -0.62 -9.02
CA LEU A 172 0.94 -1.80 -9.86
C LEU A 172 -0.01 -2.99 -9.60
N GLN A 173 -0.94 -2.87 -8.67
CA GLN A 173 -1.85 -3.91 -8.17
C GLN A 173 -1.16 -5.11 -7.49
N LEU A 174 0.14 -5.01 -7.21
CA LEU A 174 0.97 -5.97 -6.50
C LEU A 174 0.75 -5.86 -4.99
N LYS A 175 0.31 -6.97 -4.36
CA LYS A 175 -0.03 -7.02 -2.93
C LYS A 175 0.99 -7.85 -2.15
N PRO A 176 1.36 -7.47 -0.91
CA PRO A 176 2.26 -8.26 -0.08
C PRO A 176 1.79 -9.72 0.09
N GLU A 177 2.64 -10.65 -0.30
CA GLU A 177 2.48 -12.10 -0.13
C GLU A 177 2.92 -12.52 1.26
N TYR A 178 4.00 -11.91 1.75
CA TYR A 178 4.57 -12.11 3.08
C TYR A 178 4.37 -10.88 3.97
N VAL A 179 4.50 -11.07 5.27
CA VAL A 179 4.51 -9.98 6.26
C VAL A 179 5.94 -9.47 6.38
N TYR A 180 6.26 -8.34 5.75
CA TYR A 180 7.63 -7.82 5.67
C TYR A 180 8.03 -7.08 6.97
N LEU A 181 9.19 -7.43 7.54
CA LEU A 181 9.61 -6.91 8.84
C LEU A 181 10.48 -5.67 8.66
N HIS A 182 9.88 -4.50 8.87
CA HIS A 182 10.60 -3.28 9.24
C HIS A 182 10.71 -3.13 10.78
N ALA A 183 11.54 -2.21 11.26
CA ALA A 183 11.84 -2.03 12.70
C ALA A 183 10.64 -1.90 13.67
N GLY A 184 9.44 -1.53 13.22
CA GLY A 184 8.22 -1.48 14.06
C GLY A 184 7.58 -2.86 14.20
N VAL A 185 7.26 -3.47 13.06
CA VAL A 185 6.81 -4.87 12.89
C VAL A 185 7.71 -5.83 13.64
N ARG A 186 9.03 -5.63 13.55
CA ARG A 186 10.06 -6.46 14.18
C ARG A 186 9.84 -6.63 15.69
N VAL A 187 9.33 -5.60 16.38
CA VAL A 187 9.01 -5.68 17.82
C VAL A 187 7.74 -6.50 18.07
N GLY A 188 6.67 -6.26 17.31
CA GLY A 188 5.45 -7.08 17.39
C GLY A 188 5.68 -8.54 17.02
N ALA A 189 6.57 -8.80 16.07
CA ALA A 189 7.01 -10.14 15.68
C ALA A 189 7.85 -10.82 16.77
N THR A 190 8.73 -10.10 17.48
CA THR A 190 9.49 -10.70 18.61
C THR A 190 8.59 -11.13 19.77
N ALA A 191 7.49 -10.41 20.03
CA ALA A 191 6.48 -10.85 21.00
C ALA A 191 5.77 -12.16 20.59
N LEU A 192 5.70 -12.45 19.29
CA LEU A 192 5.19 -13.72 18.75
C LEU A 192 6.27 -14.80 18.58
N GLY A 193 7.45 -14.61 19.19
CA GLY A 193 8.54 -15.60 19.19
C GLY A 193 9.44 -15.61 17.95
N TYR A 194 9.25 -14.69 16.99
CA TYR A 194 10.11 -14.60 15.81
C TYR A 194 11.45 -13.95 16.13
N LYS A 195 12.52 -14.40 15.46
CA LYS A 195 13.88 -13.87 15.67
C LYS A 195 13.98 -12.41 15.19
N PRO A 196 14.74 -11.53 15.88
CA PRO A 196 14.95 -10.15 15.41
C PRO A 196 15.54 -10.05 14.01
N SER A 197 16.29 -11.06 13.56
CA SER A 197 16.91 -11.14 12.23
C SER A 197 15.95 -11.50 11.09
N THR A 198 14.71 -11.92 11.39
CA THR A 198 13.71 -12.31 10.38
C THR A 198 13.38 -11.12 9.46
N LYS A 199 13.34 -11.35 8.14
CA LYS A 199 13.09 -10.30 7.15
C LYS A 199 11.66 -10.26 6.61
N TRP A 200 10.99 -11.42 6.55
CA TRP A 200 9.56 -11.54 6.31
C TRP A 200 9.01 -12.78 7.02
N ILE A 201 7.70 -12.84 7.20
CA ILE A 201 6.97 -13.93 7.87
C ILE A 201 5.88 -14.47 6.95
N GLU A 202 5.75 -15.79 6.90
CA GLU A 202 4.65 -16.49 6.25
C GLU A 202 3.30 -16.18 6.94
N PRO A 203 2.28 -15.64 6.25
CA PRO A 203 0.99 -15.29 6.85
C PRO A 203 0.31 -16.44 7.61
N THR A 204 0.52 -17.67 7.15
CA THR A 204 -0.01 -18.91 7.73
C THR A 204 0.68 -19.32 9.04
N SER A 205 1.85 -18.77 9.34
CA SER A 205 2.59 -19.04 10.59
C SER A 205 2.14 -18.16 11.76
N LEU A 206 1.51 -17.00 11.48
CA LEU A 206 0.97 -16.12 12.52
C LEU A 206 -0.24 -16.75 13.22
N PRO A 207 -0.56 -16.35 14.47
CA PRO A 207 -1.68 -16.91 15.22
C PRO A 207 -3.03 -16.82 14.47
N LYS A 208 -3.88 -17.84 14.58
CA LYS A 208 -5.14 -18.01 13.82
C LYS A 208 -6.03 -16.76 13.67
N PRO A 209 -6.14 -15.82 14.65
CA PRO A 209 -6.89 -14.58 14.43
C PRO A 209 -6.32 -13.68 13.32
N PHE A 210 -4.99 -13.60 13.19
CA PHE A 210 -4.32 -12.80 12.14
C PHE A 210 -4.57 -13.37 10.76
N GLN A 211 -4.74 -14.67 10.60
CA GLN A 211 -5.01 -15.36 9.32
C GLN A 211 -6.35 -14.96 8.66
N LYS A 212 -7.07 -13.98 9.22
CA LYS A 212 -8.26 -13.31 8.67
C LYS A 212 -7.94 -11.93 8.06
N LEU A 213 -6.65 -11.62 7.88
CA LEU A 213 -6.08 -10.40 7.35
C LEU A 213 -5.23 -10.72 6.11
N THR A 214 -5.03 -9.73 5.25
CA THR A 214 -3.96 -9.73 4.25
C THR A 214 -2.59 -9.50 4.92
N ALA A 215 -1.49 -9.81 4.23
CA ALA A 215 -0.16 -9.68 4.83
C ALA A 215 0.24 -8.22 5.14
N GLY A 216 -0.29 -7.25 4.39
CA GLY A 216 -0.16 -5.82 4.71
C GLY A 216 -0.92 -5.44 5.99
N GLU A 217 -2.17 -5.86 6.14
CA GLU A 217 -2.92 -5.64 7.39
C GLU A 217 -2.30 -6.37 8.61
N MET A 218 -1.63 -7.52 8.39
CA MET A 218 -0.85 -8.21 9.43
C MET A 218 0.38 -7.40 9.85
N GLU A 219 1.11 -6.84 8.88
CA GLU A 219 2.24 -5.94 9.11
C GLU A 219 1.81 -4.75 9.98
N ASP A 220 0.76 -4.04 9.54
CA ASP A 220 0.11 -2.93 10.24
C ASP A 220 -0.23 -3.32 11.69
N CYS A 221 -0.82 -4.50 11.91
CA CYS A 221 -1.12 -4.98 13.27
C CYS A 221 0.13 -5.23 14.12
N LEU A 222 1.19 -5.84 13.58
CA LEU A 222 2.44 -6.04 14.32
C LEU A 222 3.13 -4.70 14.62
N CYS A 223 3.04 -3.73 13.71
CA CYS A 223 3.62 -2.41 13.86
C CYS A 223 2.85 -1.55 14.89
N ILE A 224 1.52 -1.52 14.83
CA ILE A 224 0.64 -0.75 15.73
C ILE A 224 0.65 -1.35 17.15
N TYR A 225 0.33 -2.63 17.28
CA TYR A 225 0.03 -3.27 18.57
C TYR A 225 1.23 -3.89 19.27
N LYS A 226 2.48 -3.68 18.79
CA LYS A 226 3.72 -4.24 19.37
C LYS A 226 3.81 -4.25 20.90
N HIS A 227 3.33 -3.19 21.58
CA HIS A 227 3.34 -3.13 23.04
C HIS A 227 2.28 -4.00 23.70
N ALA A 228 1.06 -4.07 23.13
CA ALA A 228 0.03 -4.99 23.57
C ALA A 228 0.37 -6.46 23.26
N LEU A 229 1.06 -6.72 22.14
CA LEU A 229 1.57 -8.05 21.80
C LEU A 229 2.56 -8.57 22.84
N HIS A 230 3.50 -7.74 23.31
CA HIS A 230 4.36 -8.10 24.44
C HIS A 230 3.54 -8.34 25.72
N ALA A 231 2.61 -7.44 26.06
CA ALA A 231 1.77 -7.58 27.23
C ALA A 231 0.84 -8.81 27.22
N ILE A 232 0.57 -9.43 26.06
CA ILE A 232 -0.12 -10.72 25.91
C ILE A 232 0.87 -11.90 26.02
N ALA A 233 2.11 -11.74 25.56
CA ALA A 233 3.13 -12.78 25.58
C ALA A 233 3.79 -12.99 26.96
N ASP A 234 3.70 -11.99 27.84
CA ASP A 234 4.21 -12.02 29.22
C ASP A 234 3.19 -12.60 30.25
N GLN A 235 2.13 -13.30 29.79
CA GLN A 235 1.04 -13.89 30.60
C GLN A 235 1.05 -15.44 30.60
#